data_AF-A0A9D7Y3X4-F1
#
_entry.id   AF-A0A9D7Y3X4-F1
#
_cell.length_a   1.000
_cell.length_b   1.000
_cell.length_c   1.000
_cell.angle_alpha   90.00
_cell.angle_beta   90.00
_cell.angle_gamma   90.00
#
_symmetry.space_group_name_H-M   'P 1'
#
loop_
_entity.id
_entity.type
_entity.pdbx_description
1 polymer ?
#
loop_
_entity_poly.entity_id
_entity_poly.type
_entity_poly.pdbx_seq_one_letter_code
_entity_poly.pdbx_strand_id
1 'polypeptide(L)'
;MSDELGIIKEELHRFASERGPACLIQAKVLSINEDDSTVEVELDGGAQIDDVQLRSIVKTGNKLVIYPKQNSIVLIASIQKSDEYYVAAVEEVEKIVFVKNDLTATITNEINIVKMD
;
A
#
# COMPACT_ATOMS: atom_id res chain seq x y z
N MET A 1 -10.59 -23.23 31.07
CA MET A 1 -11.27 -23.26 29.76
C MET A 1 -11.35 -21.91 29.07
N SER A 2 -11.94 -20.85 29.67
CA SER A 2 -11.92 -19.49 29.07
C SER A 2 -10.49 -18.95 28.90
N ASP A 3 -9.67 -19.12 29.94
CA ASP A 3 -8.33 -18.51 29.99
C ASP A 3 -7.31 -19.25 29.12
N GLU A 4 -7.40 -20.58 29.03
CA GLU A 4 -6.55 -21.41 28.17
C GLU A 4 -6.78 -21.09 26.68
N LEU A 5 -8.03 -20.82 26.29
CA LEU A 5 -8.35 -20.42 24.92
C LEU A 5 -7.77 -19.06 24.58
N GLY A 6 -7.78 -18.12 25.53
CA GLY A 6 -7.16 -16.80 25.40
C GLY A 6 -5.64 -16.91 25.18
N ILE A 7 -4.98 -17.73 26.00
CA ILE A 7 -3.53 -17.98 25.89
C ILE A 7 -3.19 -18.63 24.54
N ILE A 8 -3.96 -19.62 24.09
CA ILE A 8 -3.73 -20.27 22.79
C ILE A 8 -3.87 -19.25 21.65
N LYS A 9 -4.86 -18.35 21.71
CA LYS A 9 -5.06 -17.30 20.70
C LYS A 9 -3.86 -16.35 20.65
N GLU A 10 -3.37 -15.88 21.80
CA GLU A 10 -2.21 -14.99 21.87
C GLU A 10 -0.94 -15.66 21.35
N GLU A 11 -0.70 -16.91 21.74
CA GLU A 11 0.48 -17.67 21.30
C GLU A 11 0.47 -17.97 19.79
N LEU A 12 -0.70 -18.28 19.22
CA LEU A 12 -0.84 -18.44 17.78
C LEU A 12 -0.62 -17.12 17.03
N HIS A 13 -1.12 -16.01 17.55
CA HIS A 13 -0.91 -14.70 16.95
C HIS A 13 0.58 -14.28 17.00
N ARG A 14 1.26 -14.52 18.13
CA ARG A 14 2.70 -14.30 18.27
C ARG A 14 3.50 -15.17 17.31
N PHE A 15 3.19 -16.46 17.21
CA PHE A 15 3.86 -17.36 16.27
C PHE A 15 3.67 -16.91 14.82
N ALA A 16 2.45 -16.56 14.41
CA ALA A 16 2.16 -16.13 13.05
C ALA A 16 2.87 -14.80 12.69
N SER A 17 2.92 -13.83 13.60
CA SER A 17 3.64 -12.57 13.37
C SER A 17 5.16 -12.73 13.38
N GLU A 18 5.71 -13.61 14.22
CA GLU A 18 7.16 -13.82 14.33
C GLU A 18 7.73 -14.75 13.26
N ARG A 19 6.99 -15.80 12.88
CA ARG A 19 7.48 -16.91 12.06
C ARG A 19 6.63 -17.17 10.81
N GLY A 20 5.50 -16.50 10.66
CA GLY A 20 4.66 -16.62 9.48
C GLY A 20 5.32 -16.05 8.23
N PRO A 21 4.92 -16.53 7.04
CA PRO A 21 5.33 -15.91 5.78
C PRO A 21 4.87 -14.45 5.74
N ALA A 22 5.62 -13.59 5.05
CA ALA A 22 5.17 -12.23 4.76
C ALA A 22 3.80 -12.31 4.08
N CYS A 23 2.76 -11.81 4.76
CA CYS A 23 1.39 -11.95 4.30
C CYS A 23 1.11 -10.86 3.27
N LEU A 24 0.93 -11.26 2.01
CA LEU A 24 0.29 -10.42 1.02
C LEU A 24 -1.22 -10.48 1.29
N ILE A 25 -1.81 -9.34 1.57
CA ILE A 25 -3.24 -9.23 1.91
C ILE A 25 -3.94 -8.51 0.76
N GLN A 26 -5.07 -9.06 0.32
CA GLN A 26 -5.92 -8.40 -0.66
C GLN A 26 -6.76 -7.32 0.02
N ALA A 27 -6.83 -6.13 -0.60
CA ALA A 27 -7.61 -5.02 -0.07
C ALA A 27 -8.23 -4.19 -1.20
N LYS A 28 -9.39 -3.57 -0.93
CA LYS A 28 -10.09 -2.68 -1.85
C LYS A 28 -9.69 -1.23 -1.59
N VAL A 29 -9.35 -0.47 -2.63
CA VAL A 29 -9.00 0.95 -2.50
C VAL A 29 -10.24 1.80 -2.23
N LEU A 30 -10.27 2.50 -1.10
CA LEU A 30 -11.34 3.41 -0.72
C LEU A 30 -11.06 4.84 -1.20
N SER A 31 -9.87 5.34 -0.92
CA SER A 31 -9.45 6.70 -1.23
C SER A 31 -7.95 6.76 -1.57
N ILE A 32 -7.53 7.82 -2.28
CA ILE A 32 -6.17 8.01 -2.76
C ILE A 32 -5.73 9.43 -2.38
N ASN A 33 -4.60 9.54 -1.66
CA ASN A 33 -3.95 10.80 -1.34
C ASN A 33 -2.70 10.94 -2.24
N GLU A 34 -2.79 11.80 -3.26
CA GLU A 34 -1.68 12.00 -4.20
C GLU A 34 -0.53 12.84 -3.62
N ASP A 35 -0.82 13.73 -2.68
CA ASP A 35 0.17 14.60 -2.05
C ASP A 35 1.16 13.75 -1.24
N ASP A 36 0.64 12.78 -0.49
CA ASP A 36 1.45 11.85 0.30
C ASP A 36 1.78 10.54 -0.42
N SER A 37 1.18 10.30 -1.59
CA SER A 37 1.31 9.04 -2.34
C SER A 37 0.91 7.83 -1.48
N THR A 38 -0.24 7.94 -0.81
CA THR A 38 -0.84 6.89 0.03
C THR A 38 -2.26 6.56 -0.41
N VAL A 39 -2.77 5.42 0.04
CA VAL A 39 -4.16 5.01 -0.14
C VAL A 39 -4.75 4.54 1.18
N GLU A 40 -6.06 4.71 1.29
CA GLU A 40 -6.88 4.04 2.29
C GLU A 40 -7.47 2.79 1.66
N VAL A 41 -7.43 1.66 2.36
CA VAL A 41 -7.96 0.39 1.87
C VAL A 41 -8.86 -0.31 2.87
N GLU A 42 -9.78 -1.12 2.35
CA GLU A 42 -10.65 -2.00 3.11
C GLU A 42 -10.24 -3.46 2.90
N LEU A 43 -10.04 -4.20 3.99
CA LEU A 43 -9.77 -5.64 3.97
C LEU A 43 -11.06 -6.45 3.80
N ASP A 44 -10.90 -7.71 3.40
CA ASP A 44 -11.98 -8.69 3.47
C ASP A 44 -12.43 -8.87 4.93
N GLY A 45 -13.64 -8.40 5.25
CA GLY A 45 -14.16 -8.29 6.62
C GLY A 45 -14.45 -6.86 7.10
N GLY A 46 -14.16 -5.83 6.30
CA GLY A 46 -14.56 -4.44 6.55
C GLY A 46 -13.61 -3.63 7.46
N ALA A 47 -12.46 -4.18 7.81
CA ALA A 47 -11.42 -3.42 8.51
C ALA A 47 -10.74 -2.45 7.53
N GLN A 48 -10.55 -1.20 7.96
CA GLN A 48 -9.91 -0.16 7.17
C GLN A 48 -8.45 0.04 7.61
N ILE A 49 -7.58 0.29 6.64
CA ILE A 49 -6.17 0.65 6.87
C ILE A 49 -5.90 1.95 6.12
N ASP A 50 -5.53 2.97 6.90
CA ASP A 50 -5.12 4.27 6.41
C ASP A 50 -3.64 4.28 6.01
N ASP A 51 -3.23 5.29 5.25
CA ASP A 51 -1.83 5.61 4.97
C ASP A 51 -0.98 4.47 4.37
N VAL A 52 -1.60 3.56 3.60
CA VAL A 52 -0.87 2.51 2.88
C VAL A 52 -0.02 3.13 1.78
N GLN A 53 1.28 2.90 1.81
CA GLN A 53 2.23 3.59 0.92
C GLN A 53 2.18 3.04 -0.51
N LEU A 54 2.06 3.92 -1.50
CA LEU A 54 2.23 3.58 -2.92
C LEU A 54 3.70 3.64 -3.39
N ARG A 55 4.60 4.14 -2.54
CA ARG A 55 6.01 4.36 -2.84
C ARG A 55 6.92 3.67 -1.83
N SER A 56 8.14 3.34 -2.28
CA SER A 56 9.20 2.93 -1.38
C SER A 56 10.01 4.15 -0.90
N ILE A 57 9.74 4.57 0.34
CA ILE A 57 10.65 5.26 1.28
C ILE A 57 11.01 6.74 1.04
N VAL A 58 10.85 7.34 -0.15
CA VAL A 58 11.32 8.74 -0.36
C VAL A 58 10.17 9.75 -0.55
N LYS A 59 10.00 10.69 0.41
CA LYS A 59 9.03 11.80 0.33
C LYS A 59 9.36 12.83 -0.75
N THR A 60 10.65 13.04 -1.03
CA THR A 60 11.16 14.09 -1.94
C THR A 60 12.28 13.57 -2.83
N GLY A 61 12.20 13.84 -4.13
CA GLY A 61 13.21 13.44 -5.11
C GLY A 61 12.67 12.44 -6.13
N ASN A 62 13.56 11.56 -6.61
CA ASN A 62 13.22 10.62 -7.67
C ASN A 62 12.24 9.56 -7.15
N LYS A 63 11.11 9.40 -7.84
CA LYS A 63 10.08 8.43 -7.46
C LYS A 63 9.39 7.82 -8.67
N LEU A 64 8.94 6.59 -8.51
CA LEU A 64 7.97 5.94 -9.37
C LEU A 64 6.77 5.60 -8.49
N VAL A 65 5.60 6.08 -8.87
CA VAL A 65 4.35 5.83 -8.15
C VAL A 65 3.33 5.28 -9.12
N ILE A 66 2.73 4.15 -8.77
CA ILE A 66 1.63 3.54 -9.51
C ILE A 66 0.37 3.79 -8.69
N TYR A 67 -0.48 4.69 -9.18
CA TYR A 67 -1.75 5.00 -8.54
C TYR A 67 -2.80 3.97 -8.98
N PRO A 68 -3.38 3.21 -8.05
CA PRO A 68 -4.49 2.33 -8.35
C PRO A 68 -5.73 3.17 -8.65
N LYS A 69 -6.71 2.56 -9.31
CA LYS A 69 -8.03 3.16 -9.47
C LYS A 69 -8.82 3.03 -8.17
N GLN A 70 -9.63 4.03 -7.84
CA GLN A 70 -10.55 3.94 -6.72
C GLN A 70 -11.51 2.76 -6.91
N ASN A 71 -11.84 2.05 -5.84
CA ASN A 71 -12.63 0.81 -5.82
C ASN A 71 -11.99 -0.41 -6.50
N SER A 72 -10.76 -0.33 -7.00
CA SER A 72 -10.01 -1.50 -7.49
C SER A 72 -9.39 -2.30 -6.35
N ILE A 73 -8.85 -3.48 -6.68
CA ILE A 73 -8.15 -4.33 -5.73
C ILE A 73 -6.63 -4.10 -5.78
N VAL A 74 -6.00 -4.13 -4.62
CA VAL A 74 -4.55 -4.12 -4.45
C VAL A 74 -4.10 -5.27 -3.56
N LEU A 75 -2.83 -5.66 -3.69
CA LEU A 75 -2.14 -6.47 -2.69
C LEU A 75 -1.28 -5.57 -1.83
N ILE A 76 -1.45 -5.64 -0.51
CA ILE A 76 -0.66 -4.91 0.46
C ILE A 76 0.25 -5.87 1.23
N ALA A 77 1.40 -5.37 1.69
CA ALA A 77 2.32 -6.09 2.56
C ALA A 77 2.79 -5.19 3.70
N SER A 78 2.97 -5.78 4.88
CA SER A 78 3.50 -5.09 6.06
C SER A 78 4.99 -4.79 5.90
N ILE A 79 5.43 -3.60 6.30
CA ILE A 79 6.83 -3.18 6.32
C ILE A 79 7.46 -3.64 7.64
N GLN A 80 8.51 -4.48 7.58
CA GLN A 80 9.29 -4.92 8.76
C GLN A 80 8.46 -5.45 9.95
N LYS A 81 7.26 -6.02 9.69
CA LYS A 81 6.31 -6.48 10.72
C LYS A 81 5.78 -5.36 11.62
N SER A 82 5.68 -4.14 11.09
CA SER A 82 4.96 -3.04 11.71
C SER A 82 3.51 -2.98 11.21
N ASP A 83 2.74 -2.06 11.79
CA ASP A 83 1.39 -1.70 11.30
C ASP A 83 1.44 -0.76 10.08
N GLU A 84 2.63 -0.53 9.50
CA GLU A 84 2.78 0.19 8.23
C GLU A 84 2.72 -0.77 7.05
N TYR A 85 1.99 -0.39 6.01
CA TYR A 85 1.80 -1.19 4.82
C TYR A 85 2.26 -0.46 3.56
N TYR A 86 2.62 -1.23 2.54
CA TYR A 86 2.82 -0.73 1.19
C TYR A 86 2.04 -1.56 0.17
N VAL A 87 1.68 -0.93 -0.94
CA VAL A 87 1.07 -1.62 -2.08
C VAL A 87 2.14 -2.38 -2.86
N ALA A 88 2.02 -3.70 -2.89
CA ALA A 88 2.91 -4.62 -3.60
C ALA A 88 2.44 -4.91 -5.03
N ALA A 89 1.13 -4.87 -5.29
CA ALA A 89 0.55 -5.05 -6.62
C ALA A 89 -0.78 -4.29 -6.76
N VAL A 90 -1.09 -3.89 -8.00
CA VAL A 90 -2.28 -3.12 -8.36
C VAL A 90 -3.02 -3.87 -9.47
N GLU A 91 -4.33 -4.08 -9.32
CA GLU A 91 -5.18 -4.70 -10.33
C GLU A 91 -5.48 -3.73 -11.49
N GLU A 92 -6.06 -2.57 -11.18
CA GLU A 92 -6.37 -1.52 -12.16
C GLU A 92 -5.53 -0.27 -11.87
N VAL A 93 -4.71 0.12 -12.84
CA VAL A 93 -3.87 1.31 -12.75
C VAL A 93 -4.62 2.51 -13.34
N GLU A 94 -4.76 3.58 -12.56
CA GLU A 94 -5.31 4.85 -13.03
C GLU A 94 -4.22 5.74 -13.64
N LYS A 95 -3.07 5.81 -12.96
CA LYS A 95 -1.99 6.72 -13.33
C LYS A 95 -0.63 6.19 -12.88
N ILE A 96 0.40 6.42 -13.70
CA ILE A 96 1.79 6.21 -13.30
C ILE A 96 2.50 7.56 -13.30
N VAL A 97 3.19 7.88 -12.21
CA VAL A 97 3.99 9.10 -12.07
C VAL A 97 5.44 8.73 -11.87
N PHE A 98 6.29 9.22 -12.76
CA PHE A 98 7.74 9.11 -12.66
C PHE A 98 8.34 10.50 -12.50
N VAL A 99 9.08 10.70 -11.41
CA VAL A 99 9.83 11.92 -11.14
C VAL A 99 11.31 11.56 -11.16
N LYS A 100 12.09 12.32 -11.93
CA LYS A 100 13.55 12.25 -11.96
C LYS A 100 14.13 13.65 -12.08
N ASN A 101 14.74 14.13 -11.00
CA ASN A 101 15.27 15.49 -10.89
C ASN A 101 14.18 16.53 -11.22
N ASP A 102 14.41 17.30 -12.27
CA ASP A 102 13.54 18.33 -12.86
C ASP A 102 12.52 17.76 -13.85
N LEU A 103 12.51 16.45 -14.11
CA LEU A 103 11.59 15.82 -15.05
C LEU A 103 10.46 15.10 -14.32
N THR A 104 9.22 15.42 -14.69
CA THR A 104 8.02 14.66 -14.28
C THR A 104 7.33 14.09 -15.51
N ALA A 105 7.17 12.78 -15.56
CA ALA A 105 6.35 12.07 -16.55
C ALA A 105 5.11 11.49 -15.88
N THR A 106 3.94 11.81 -16.41
CA THR A 106 2.65 11.29 -15.99
C THR A 106 2.05 10.47 -17.13
N ILE A 107 1.70 9.22 -16.84
CA ILE A 107 1.13 8.28 -17.81
C ILE A 107 -0.30 7.95 -17.35
N THR A 108 -1.27 8.30 -18.20
CA THR A 108 -2.69 7.91 -18.08
C THR A 108 -3.11 7.28 -19.42
N ASN A 109 -4.21 7.75 -20.03
CA ASN A 109 -4.53 7.48 -21.44
C ASN A 109 -3.59 8.21 -22.40
N GLU A 110 -2.84 9.18 -21.90
CA GLU A 110 -1.83 9.96 -22.61
C GLU A 110 -0.54 10.05 -21.79
N ILE A 111 0.56 10.43 -22.43
CA ILE A 111 1.84 10.63 -21.78
C ILE A 111 2.13 12.13 -21.74
N ASN A 112 2.14 12.69 -20.53
CA ASN A 112 2.47 14.09 -20.27
C ASN A 112 3.87 14.18 -19.63
N ILE A 113 4.78 14.92 -20.27
CA ILE A 113 6.14 15.10 -19.78
C ILE A 113 6.38 16.60 -19.55
N VAL A 114 6.70 16.95 -18.31
CA VAL A 114 6.92 18.33 -17.88
C VAL A 114 8.32 18.44 -17.28
N LYS A 115 9.04 19.49 -17.67
CA LYS A 115 10.26 19.92 -17.01
C LYS A 115 9.89 21.01 -15.99
N MET A 116 10.26 20.81 -14.73
CA MET A 116 10.08 21.78 -13.66
C MET A 116 11.36 22.62 -13.56
N ASP A 117 11.23 23.94 -13.75
CA ASP A 117 12.35 24.89 -13.68
C ASP A 117 12.89 25.10 -12.26
#